data_AF-A0A2J1DZV3-F1
#
_entry.id   AF-A0A2J1DZV3-F1
#
_cell.length_a   1.000
_cell.length_b   1.000
_cell.length_c   1.000
_cell.angle_alpha   90.00
_cell.angle_beta   90.00
_cell.angle_gamma   90.00
#
_symmetry.space_group_name_H-M   'P 1'
#
loop_
_entity.id
_entity.type
_entity.pdbx_description
1 polymer ?
#
loop_
_entity_poly.entity_id
_entity_poly.type
_entity_poly.pdbx_seq_one_letter_code
_entity_poly.pdbx_strand_id
1 'polypeptide(L)'
;MPEEYLNAQKMEKLERIKSRGINPYPSTFHPSHTSAQAVALLVEIETQENHLKEVLKLAGRIMTRRDMGKISFMDIRDGSGKMQIFFRQNDLDEASIELLKDLDLGDFIGVEVA
;
A
#
# COMPACT_ATOMS: atom_id res chain seq x y z
N MET A 1 -16.76 12.89 -17.37
CA MET A 1 -15.32 12.82 -17.69
C MET A 1 -15.15 11.71 -18.72
N PRO A 2 -14.61 11.98 -19.92
CA PRO A 2 -14.35 10.95 -20.92
C PRO A 2 -13.29 9.95 -20.43
N GLU A 3 -13.42 8.68 -20.81
CA GLU A 3 -12.49 7.60 -20.43
C GLU A 3 -11.04 7.89 -20.87
N GLU A 4 -10.88 8.48 -22.05
CA GLU A 4 -9.59 8.87 -22.63
C GLU A 4 -8.82 9.81 -21.70
N TYR A 5 -9.51 10.74 -21.05
CA TYR A 5 -8.89 11.68 -20.11
C TYR A 5 -8.32 10.95 -18.88
N LEU A 6 -9.08 9.98 -18.33
CA LEU A 6 -8.63 9.20 -17.19
C LEU A 6 -7.41 8.32 -17.55
N ASN A 7 -7.42 7.72 -18.74
CA ASN A 7 -6.29 6.93 -19.22
C ASN A 7 -5.04 7.77 -19.44
N ALA A 8 -5.19 8.99 -19.96
CA ALA A 8 -4.08 9.94 -20.10
C ALA A 8 -3.47 10.30 -18.73
N GLN A 9 -4.31 10.57 -17.71
CA GLN A 9 -3.84 10.84 -16.34
C GLN A 9 -3.09 9.65 -15.73
N LYS A 10 -3.57 8.42 -15.94
CA LYS A 10 -2.88 7.20 -15.49
C LYS A 10 -1.52 7.04 -16.17
N MET A 11 -1.44 7.34 -17.46
CA MET A 11 -0.18 7.26 -18.20
C MET A 11 0.82 8.30 -17.69
N GLU A 12 0.37 9.52 -17.40
CA GLU A 12 1.22 10.57 -16.83
C GLU A 12 1.80 10.16 -15.46
N LYS A 13 0.96 9.59 -14.58
CA LYS A 13 1.38 9.04 -13.28
C LYS A 13 2.42 7.93 -13.45
N LEU A 14 2.18 7.01 -14.37
CA LEU A 14 3.12 5.92 -14.67
C LEU A 14 4.49 6.45 -15.09
N GLU A 15 4.54 7.46 -15.95
CA GLU A 15 5.80 8.09 -16.37
C GLU A 15 6.48 8.86 -15.23
N ARG A 16 5.72 9.49 -14.31
CA ARG A 16 6.30 10.08 -13.09
C ARG A 16 6.94 9.03 -12.19
N ILE A 17 6.29 7.88 -11.99
CA ILE A 17 6.85 6.77 -11.21
C ILE A 17 8.16 6.27 -11.83
N LYS A 18 8.17 6.04 -13.15
CA LYS A 18 9.37 5.58 -13.88
C LYS A 18 10.51 6.60 -13.85
N SER A 19 10.22 7.88 -14.04
CA SER A 19 11.26 8.94 -14.07
C SER A 19 11.97 9.12 -12.72
N ARG A 20 11.34 8.68 -11.62
CA ARG A 20 11.94 8.61 -10.28
C ARG A 20 12.77 7.33 -10.05
N GLY A 21 12.92 6.47 -11.06
CA GLY A 21 13.65 5.21 -10.96
C GLY A 21 12.89 4.10 -10.22
N ILE A 22 11.61 4.30 -9.92
CA ILE A 22 10.77 3.30 -9.26
C ILE A 22 10.21 2.35 -10.33
N ASN A 23 10.41 1.04 -10.16
CA ASN A 23 9.79 0.05 -11.03
C ASN A 23 8.30 -0.11 -10.66
N PRO A 24 7.34 0.26 -11.52
CA PRO A 24 5.91 0.13 -11.23
C PRO A 24 5.43 -1.33 -11.20
N TYR A 25 6.19 -2.27 -11.77
CA TYR A 25 5.86 -3.70 -11.85
C TYR A 25 7.03 -4.55 -11.32
N PRO A 26 7.34 -4.49 -10.02
CA PRO A 26 8.43 -5.26 -9.44
C PRO A 26 8.06 -6.74 -9.35
N SER A 27 8.91 -7.62 -9.86
CA SER A 27 8.77 -9.08 -9.72
C SER A 27 9.34 -9.64 -8.41
N THR A 28 9.89 -8.77 -7.56
CA THR A 28 10.71 -9.15 -6.39
C THR A 28 9.94 -9.11 -5.08
N PHE A 29 8.75 -8.51 -5.03
CA PHE A 29 7.96 -8.41 -3.81
C PHE A 29 7.21 -9.72 -3.54
N HIS A 30 7.49 -10.34 -2.39
CA HIS A 30 6.86 -11.58 -1.96
C HIS A 30 6.14 -11.32 -0.63
N PRO A 31 4.79 -11.34 -0.60
CA PRO A 31 4.03 -11.23 0.64
C PRO A 31 4.38 -12.38 1.58
N SER A 32 4.64 -12.06 2.86
CA SER A 32 4.85 -13.07 3.90
C SER A 32 3.52 -13.57 4.46
N HIS A 33 2.49 -12.72 4.41
CA HIS A 33 1.17 -13.01 4.96
C HIS A 33 0.08 -12.60 3.97
N THR A 34 -1.06 -13.28 4.08
CA THR A 34 -2.32 -12.79 3.55
C THR A 34 -2.96 -11.80 4.53
N SER A 35 -3.88 -10.97 4.06
CA SER A 35 -4.63 -10.01 4.87
C SER A 35 -5.37 -10.70 6.00
N ALA A 36 -5.99 -11.87 5.75
CA ALA A 36 -6.67 -12.64 6.77
C ALA A 36 -5.71 -13.18 7.85
N GLN A 37 -4.53 -13.67 7.46
CA GLN A 37 -3.50 -14.14 8.40
C GLN A 37 -2.98 -13.00 9.26
N ALA A 38 -2.68 -11.86 8.64
CA ALA A 38 -2.16 -10.70 9.37
C ALA A 38 -3.21 -10.12 10.34
N VAL A 39 -4.50 -10.10 9.98
CA VAL A 39 -5.58 -9.73 10.93
C VAL A 39 -5.60 -10.69 12.12
N ALA A 40 -5.57 -12.00 11.89
CA ALA A 40 -5.60 -12.99 12.96
C ALA A 40 -4.39 -12.84 13.91
N LEU A 41 -3.20 -12.63 13.35
CA LEU A 41 -1.97 -12.42 14.11
C LEU A 41 -2.05 -11.14 14.97
N LEU A 42 -2.53 -10.03 14.41
CA LEU A 42 -2.64 -8.77 15.15
C LEU A 42 -3.65 -8.86 16.31
N VAL A 43 -4.76 -9.59 16.13
CA VAL A 43 -5.73 -9.85 17.20
C VAL A 43 -5.11 -10.69 18.33
N GLU A 44 -4.31 -11.70 17.99
CA GLU A 44 -3.60 -12.50 18.99
C GLU A 44 -2.60 -11.66 19.79
N ILE A 45 -1.82 -10.82 19.10
CA ILE A 45 -0.84 -9.93 19.72
C ILE A 45 -1.53 -8.94 20.68
N GLU A 46 -2.64 -8.33 20.26
CA GLU A 46 -3.43 -7.42 21.09
C GLU A 46 -3.98 -8.14 22.34
N THR A 47 -4.49 -9.36 22.17
CA THR A 47 -5.04 -10.16 23.28
C THR A 47 -3.97 -10.56 24.31
N GLN A 48 -2.74 -10.81 23.85
CA GLN A 48 -1.62 -11.22 24.70
C GLN A 48 -0.81 -10.03 25.26
N GLU A 49 -1.24 -8.77 25.02
CA GLU A 49 -0.49 -7.55 25.35
C GLU A 49 0.97 -7.58 24.88
N ASN A 50 1.20 -8.19 23.71
CA ASN A 50 2.52 -8.39 23.15
C ASN A 50 2.77 -7.36 22.02
N HIS A 51 3.97 -7.38 21.45
CA HIS A 51 4.31 -6.56 20.29
C HIS A 51 4.56 -7.42 19.06
N LEU A 52 4.41 -6.81 17.89
CA LEU A 52 4.78 -7.43 16.63
C LEU A 52 6.29 -7.71 16.65
N LYS A 53 6.67 -8.98 16.44
CA LYS A 53 8.06 -9.44 16.51
C LYS A 53 8.70 -9.61 15.13
N GLU A 54 7.89 -9.54 14.07
CA GLU A 54 8.31 -9.78 12.70
C GLU A 54 7.71 -8.76 11.74
N VAL A 55 8.41 -8.51 10.63
CA VAL A 55 7.93 -7.61 9.58
C VAL A 55 6.85 -8.32 8.76
N LEU A 56 5.66 -7.74 8.71
CA LEU A 56 4.58 -8.20 7.87
C LEU A 56 4.74 -7.61 6.47
N LYS A 57 4.84 -8.49 5.46
CA LYS A 57 4.82 -8.10 4.05
C LYS A 57 3.48 -8.50 3.47
N LEU A 58 2.73 -7.52 2.99
CA LEU A 58 1.38 -7.69 2.47
C LEU A 58 1.33 -7.12 1.06
N ALA A 59 0.51 -7.72 0.20
CA ALA A 59 0.18 -7.12 -1.09
C ALA A 59 -1.32 -7.17 -1.31
N GLY A 60 -1.86 -6.15 -1.95
CA GLY A 60 -3.29 -6.08 -2.25
C GLY A 60 -3.64 -4.93 -3.16
N ARG A 61 -4.88 -4.96 -3.63
CA ARG A 61 -5.46 -3.90 -4.45
C ARG A 61 -5.97 -2.77 -3.56
N ILE A 62 -5.61 -1.53 -3.87
CA ILE A 62 -6.13 -0.35 -3.17
C ILE A 62 -7.63 -0.21 -3.48
N MET A 63 -8.46 -0.33 -2.45
CA MET A 63 -9.90 -0.21 -2.56
C MET A 63 -10.39 1.17 -2.10
N THR A 64 -9.76 1.72 -1.07
CA THR A 64 -10.07 3.05 -0.55
C THR A 64 -8.78 3.77 -0.17
N ARG A 65 -8.84 5.11 -0.17
CA ARG A 65 -7.74 5.98 0.24
C ARG A 65 -8.30 7.24 0.88
N ARG A 66 -7.71 7.65 2.01
CA ARG A 66 -8.06 8.86 2.75
C ARG A 66 -6.78 9.56 3.19
N ASP A 67 -6.51 10.72 2.60
CA ASP A 67 -5.33 11.52 2.91
C ASP A 67 -5.69 12.67 3.85
N MET A 68 -4.85 12.89 4.86
CA MET A 68 -5.00 13.92 5.89
C MET A 68 -3.63 14.53 6.21
N GLY A 69 -3.20 15.50 5.40
CA GLY A 69 -1.92 16.18 5.58
C GLY A 69 -0.74 15.21 5.42
N LYS A 70 -0.05 14.91 6.53
CA LYS A 70 1.10 13.98 6.58
C LYS A 70 0.72 12.52 6.86
N ILE A 71 -0.57 12.22 6.90
CA ILE A 71 -1.11 10.89 7.20
C ILE A 71 -1.95 10.42 6.01
N SER A 72 -1.86 9.14 5.68
CA SER A 72 -2.69 8.50 4.68
C SER A 72 -3.20 7.16 5.20
N PHE A 73 -4.50 6.91 5.05
CA PHE A 73 -5.12 5.61 5.30
C PHE A 73 -5.51 4.98 3.98
N MET A 74 -5.11 3.73 3.75
CA MET A 74 -5.51 2.98 2.56
C MET A 74 -6.05 1.61 2.96
N ASP A 75 -7.21 1.24 2.42
CA ASP A 75 -7.66 -0.14 2.55
C ASP A 75 -7.19 -0.94 1.34
N ILE A 76 -6.36 -1.95 1.58
CA ILE A 76 -5.94 -2.92 0.57
C ILE A 76 -6.78 -4.19 0.68
N ARG A 77 -6.99 -4.85 -0.45
CA ARG A 77 -7.71 -6.12 -0.54
C ARG A 77 -6.93 -7.14 -1.34
N ASP A 78 -6.71 -8.31 -0.74
CA ASP A 78 -6.19 -9.48 -1.44
C ASP A 78 -7.30 -10.53 -1.62
N GLY A 79 -6.93 -11.74 -2.06
CA GLY A 79 -7.88 -12.84 -2.23
C GLY A 79 -8.47 -13.39 -0.91
N SER A 80 -7.84 -13.11 0.23
CA SER A 80 -8.24 -13.61 1.54
C SER A 80 -9.13 -12.63 2.31
N GLY A 81 -8.97 -11.32 2.09
CA GLY A 81 -9.62 -10.32 2.91
C GLY A 81 -9.19 -8.90 2.62
N LYS A 82 -9.54 -8.01 3.54
CA LYS A 82 -9.18 -6.59 3.51
C LYS A 82 -8.31 -6.24 4.72
N MET A 83 -7.39 -5.30 4.54
CA MET A 83 -6.59 -4.73 5.60
C MET A 83 -6.45 -3.22 5.41
N GLN A 84 -6.53 -2.47 6.50
CA GLN A 84 -6.23 -1.04 6.49
C GLN A 84 -4.75 -0.83 6.79
N ILE A 85 -4.10 -0.04 5.95
CA ILE A 85 -2.72 0.39 6.11
C ILE A 85 -2.71 1.86 6.51
N PHE A 86 -1.95 2.16 7.57
CA PHE A 86 -1.69 3.51 8.05
C PHE A 86 -0.29 3.93 7.62
N PHE A 87 -0.23 5.02 6.86
CA PHE A 87 1.02 5.64 6.46
C PHE A 87 1.17 6.97 7.16
N ARG A 88 2.33 7.17 7.79
CA ARG A 88 2.78 8.47 8.28
C ARG A 88 3.99 8.87 7.44
N GLN A 89 3.92 10.01 6.76
CA GLN A 89 5.01 10.45 5.86
C GLN A 89 6.36 10.58 6.58
N ASN A 90 6.39 10.90 7.86
CA ASN A 90 7.63 10.99 8.63
C ASN A 90 8.33 9.63 8.81
N ASP A 91 7.60 8.52 8.65
CA ASP A 91 8.10 7.16 8.84
C ASP A 91 8.47 6.50 7.49
N LEU A 92 8.35 7.24 6.39
CA LEU A 92 8.58 6.78 5.02
C LEU A 92 9.78 7.47 4.39
N ASP A 93 10.46 6.77 3.48
CA ASP A 93 11.48 7.39 2.63
C ASP A 93 10.85 8.28 1.55
N GLU A 94 11.67 9.14 0.96
CA GLU A 94 11.24 10.10 -0.07
C GLU A 94 10.61 9.40 -1.28
N ALA A 95 11.17 8.26 -1.70
CA ALA A 95 10.65 7.48 -2.81
C ALA A 95 9.23 6.95 -2.54
N SER A 96 8.97 6.47 -1.32
CA SER A 96 7.67 5.97 -0.87
C SER A 96 6.66 7.10 -0.71
N ILE A 97 7.07 8.27 -0.20
CA ILE A 97 6.21 9.46 -0.10
C ILE A 97 5.77 9.90 -1.50
N GLU A 98 6.70 9.95 -2.44
CA GLU A 98 6.42 10.32 -3.83
C GLU A 98 5.57 9.27 -4.55
N LEU A 99 5.86 7.98 -4.35
CA LEU A 99 5.04 6.88 -4.87
C LEU A 99 3.60 6.98 -4.34
N LEU A 100 3.43 7.22 -3.03
CA LEU A 100 2.12 7.41 -2.43
C LEU A 100 1.33 8.50 -3.14
N LYS A 101 1.92 9.58 -3.65
CA LYS A 101 1.17 10.64 -4.36
C LYS A 101 0.60 10.19 -5.71
N ASP A 102 1.25 9.24 -6.37
CA ASP A 102 0.88 8.80 -7.72
C ASP A 102 0.02 7.53 -7.74
N LEU A 103 -0.16 6.85 -6.60
CA LEU A 103 -1.03 5.68 -6.49
C LEU A 103 -2.53 6.02 -6.58
N ASP A 104 -3.27 5.20 -7.32
CA ASP A 104 -4.70 5.32 -7.54
C ASP A 104 -5.52 4.14 -6.97
N LEU A 105 -6.83 4.37 -6.85
CA LEU A 105 -7.78 3.30 -6.56
C LEU A 105 -7.72 2.24 -7.66
N GLY A 106 -7.59 0.99 -7.24
CA GLY A 106 -7.49 -0.15 -8.14
C GLY A 106 -6.08 -0.56 -8.49
N ASP A 107 -5.05 0.20 -8.10
CA ASP A 107 -3.65 -0.22 -8.21
C ASP A 107 -3.33 -1.32 -7.19
N PHE A 108 -2.35 -2.16 -7.53
CA PHE A 108 -1.81 -3.15 -6.60
C PHE A 108 -0.56 -2.59 -5.94
N ILE A 109 -0.48 -2.72 -4.62
CA ILE A 109 0.68 -2.29 -3.83
C ILE A 109 1.17 -3.41 -2.93
N GLY A 110 2.48 -3.42 -2.72
CA GLY A 110 3.13 -4.16 -1.64
C GLY A 110 3.48 -3.21 -0.51
N VAL A 111 3.28 -3.64 0.73
CA VAL A 111 3.58 -2.88 1.94
C VAL A 111 4.35 -3.74 2.93
N GLU A 112 5.35 -3.15 3.58
CA GLU A 112 6.07 -3.77 4.69
C GLU A 112 5.72 -3.00 5.98
N VAL A 113 5.25 -3.72 6.99
CA VAL A 113 4.88 -3.18 8.31
C VAL A 113 5.79 -3.81 9.34
N ALA A 114 6.57 -2.98 10.03
CA ALA A 114 7.53 -3.38 11.06
C ALA A 114 7.10 -2.85 12.43
#